data_AF-A0A2M7SSA8-F1
#
_entry.id   AF-A0A2M7SSA8-F1
#
_cell.length_a   1.000
_cell.length_b   1.000
_cell.length_c   1.000
_cell.angle_alpha   90.00
_cell.angle_beta   90.00
_cell.angle_gamma   90.00
#
_symmetry.space_group_name_H-M   'P 1'
#
loop_
_entity.id
_entity.type
_entity.pdbx_description
1 polymer ?
#
loop_
_entity_poly.entity_id
_entity_poly.type
_entity_poly.pdbx_seq_one_letter_code
_entity_poly.pdbx_strand_id
1 'polypeptide(L)' 'MRRARAGLKDPRRPIGSFIFLGPTGVGKTESTKALAKFMFGSEDAL' A
#
# COMPACT_ATOMS: atom_id res chain seq x y z
N MET A 1 -0.66 -6.42 -6.24
CA MET A 1 -0.49 -5.26 -7.14
C MET A 1 -0.79 -5.52 -8.61
N ARG A 2 -0.43 -6.69 -9.18
CA ARG A 2 -0.63 -6.98 -10.61
C ARG A 2 -2.09 -6.90 -11.09
N ARG A 3 -3.06 -7.29 -10.26
CA ARG A 3 -4.51 -7.20 -10.58
C ARG A 3 -5.07 -5.77 -10.54
N ALA A 4 -4.67 -4.96 -9.55
CA ALA A 4 -5.14 -3.58 -9.41
C ALA A 4 -4.62 -2.69 -10.55
N ARG A 5 -3.37 -2.92 -11.01
CA ARG A 5 -2.78 -2.19 -12.14
C ARG A 5 -3.27 -2.67 -13.52
N ALA A 6 -3.90 -3.84 -13.60
CA ALA A 6 -4.43 -4.40 -14.85
C ALA A 6 -5.85 -3.93 -15.19
N GLY A 7 -6.44 -2.99 -14.43
CA GLY A 7 -7.79 -2.47 -14.68
C GLY A 7 -8.94 -3.44 -14.36
N LEU A 8 -8.63 -4.66 -13.90
CA LEU A 8 -9.60 -5.73 -13.62
C LEU A 8 -10.25 -5.62 -12.22
N LYS A 9 -10.41 -4.40 -11.72
CA LYS A 9 -10.80 -4.16 -10.33
C LYS A 9 -12.01 -3.25 -10.26
N ASP A 10 -13.00 -3.65 -9.44
CA ASP A 10 -14.18 -2.84 -9.14
C ASP A 10 -13.74 -1.43 -8.65
N PRO A 11 -14.18 -0.36 -9.35
CA PRO A 11 -13.84 1.03 -9.00
C PRO A 11 -14.23 1.42 -7.57
N ARG A 12 -15.21 0.73 -6.99
CA ARG A 12 -15.68 0.98 -5.61
C ARG A 12 -14.76 0.40 -4.53
N ARG A 13 -13.67 -0.29 -4.91
CA ARG A 13 -12.75 -0.93 -3.95
C ARG A 13 -11.39 -0.22 -3.88
N PRO A 14 -10.83 0.00 -2.67
CA PRO A 14 -9.57 0.75 -2.45
C PRO A 14 -8.35 0.05 -3.05
N ILE A 15 -7.44 0.78 -3.71
CA ILE A 15 -6.36 0.29 -4.62
C ILE A 15 -5.67 -0.99 -4.11
N GLY A 16 -5.36 -1.05 -2.82
CA GLY A 16 -5.08 -2.26 -2.07
C GLY A 16 -5.51 -2.10 -0.61
N SER A 17 -5.68 -3.20 0.10
CA SER A 17 -5.88 -3.24 1.55
C SER A 17 -4.80 -4.14 2.13
N PHE A 18 -4.05 -3.63 3.10
CA PHE A 18 -2.87 -4.29 3.66
C PHE A 18 -2.96 -4.27 5.18
N ILE A 19 -2.55 -5.36 5.82
CA ILE A 19 -2.40 -5.46 7.28
C ILE A 19 -0.98 -5.92 7.55
N PHE A 20 -0.25 -5.16 8.37
CA PHE A 20 1.10 -5.51 8.81
C PHE A 20 1.04 -5.94 10.28
N LEU A 21 1.31 -7.21 10.55
CA LEU A 21 1.32 -7.78 11.90
C LEU A 21 2.74 -8.16 12.33
N GLY A 22 3.07 -8.00 13.60
CA GLY A 22 4.34 -8.47 14.19
C GLY A 22 4.88 -7.56 15.31
N PRO A 23 6.06 -7.85 15.86
CA PRO A 23 6.70 -7.03 16.89
C PRO A 23 7.22 -5.68 16.36
N THR A 24 7.48 -4.71 17.24
CA THR A 24 8.03 -3.40 16.86
C THR A 24 9.46 -3.53 16.31
N GLY A 25 9.92 -2.54 15.56
CA GLY A 25 11.29 -2.53 15.00
C GLY A 25 11.50 -3.33 13.70
N VAL A 26 10.54 -4.15 13.27
CA VAL A 26 10.66 -4.97 12.03
C VAL A 26 10.40 -4.20 10.72
N GLY A 27 10.32 -2.86 10.76
CA GLY A 27 10.18 -2.04 9.55
C GLY A 27 8.77 -1.93 8.95
N LYS A 28 7.70 -2.23 9.71
CA LYS A 28 6.30 -2.06 9.23
C LYS A 28 5.97 -0.64 8.80
N THR A 29 6.42 0.36 9.57
CA THR A 29 6.20 1.78 9.26
C THR A 29 6.94 2.18 7.99
N GLU A 30 8.20 1.77 7.85
CA GLU A 30 9.02 2.06 6.66
C GLU A 30 8.47 1.40 5.40
N SER A 31 7.91 0.18 5.52
CA SER A 31 7.21 -0.49 4.43
C SER A 31 5.97 0.29 3.98
N THR A 32 5.28 0.97 4.90
CA THR A 32 4.10 1.79 4.58
C THR A 32 4.50 3.05 3.82
N LYS A 33 5.55 3.77 4.26
CA LYS A 33 6.07 4.95 3.57
C LYS A 33 6.56 4.62 2.16
N ALA A 34 7.36 3.56 2.02
CA ALA A 34 7.86 3.11 0.73
C ALA A 34 6.72 2.72 -0.22
N LEU A 35 5.67 2.09 0.31
CA LEU A 35 4.48 1.74 -0.45
C LEU A 35 3.69 2.99 -0.88
N ALA A 36 3.47 3.95 0.01
CA ALA A 36 2.79 5.21 -0.30
C ALA A 36 3.54 5.98 -1.40
N LYS A 37 4.85 6.12 -1.28
CA LYS A 37 5.72 6.74 -2.29
C LYS A 37 5.63 6.04 -3.65
N PHE A 38 5.66 4.72 -3.66
CA PHE A 38 5.57 3.94 -4.89
C PHE A 38 4.19 4.00 -5.56
N MET A 39 3.12 4.18 -4.77
CA MET A 39 1.75 4.20 -5.27
C MET A 39 1.26 5.60 -5.64
N PHE A 40 1.66 6.62 -4.89
CA PHE A 40 1.09 7.96 -4.94
C PHE A 40 2.14 9.07 -5.13
N GLY A 41 3.44 8.72 -5.15
CA GLY A 41 4.53 9.68 -5.29
C GLY A 41 4.88 10.44 -4.00
N SER A 42 4.13 10.25 -2.92
CA SER A 42 4.38 10.85 -1.60
C SER A 42 4.28 9.82 -0.50
N GLU A 43 5.14 9.94 0.52
CA GLU A 43 5.14 9.07 1.70
C GLU A 43 3.95 9.35 2.64
N ASP A 44 3.31 10.52 2.51
CA ASP A 44 2.18 11.00 3.35
C ASP A 44 0.80 10.84 2.68
N ALA A 45 0.71 10.05 1.60
CA ALA A 45 -0.49 10.00 0.75
C ALA A 45 -1.66 9.15 1.29
N LEU A 46 -1.84 9.06 2.62
CA LEU A 46 -2.77 8.12 3.27
C LEU A 46 -3.66 8.79 4.32
#